data_AF-A0A528NHF7-F1
#
_entry.id   AF-A0A528NHF7-F1
#
_cell.length_a   1.000
_cell.length_b   1.000
_cell.length_c   1.000
_cell.angle_alpha   90.00
_cell.angle_beta   90.00
_cell.angle_gamma   90.00
#
_symmetry.space_group_name_H-M   'P 1'
#
loop_
_entity.id
_entity.type
_entity.pdbx_description
1 polymer ?
#
loop_
_entity_poly.entity_id
_entity_poly.type
_entity_poly.pdbx_seq_one_letter_code
_entity_poly.pdbx_strand_id
1 'polypeptide(L)'
;MKAAPSPDQLQNLRSLIADTIAGHKAYDVPGVCNRLGLAAGTSEEAFNSKFKYASRRLAEIPAKRLTEIGRELLEETRDYGLSEAIAAIEELGSPPITELTRKRLVAVFGSGTLATEMSDYDLVSRLWPIDKMESIFGDSHDPWFPPPTLADDIQRHRVASQSWKLPDFLAALGFFNCSRAQVARFLNLVVHPLSQTSARQKQLVDEFNIHLRHDDYHLAEAGRMSGSLVYEVRPLPAGAPADESISAVLAAFNPDIIHSRWQMAMDRRTSDPAGAITLARTLLEDVCKWILHEAGETYDETAELPVLYRLLSKRLKLAPDDHSEEVFKKILGSCQNIVESIGALRNKLSDAHSPGPKRARPLPRHAELAVNLSGTMATFLVSTWQARQKGAGVIPEPAS
;
A
#
# COMPACT_ATOMS: atom_id res chain seq x y z
N MET A 1 8.06 12.16 -16.64
CA MET A 1 7.06 12.33 -17.72
C MET A 1 6.09 11.17 -17.61
N LYS A 2 4.78 11.39 -17.42
CA LYS A 2 3.81 10.28 -17.52
C LYS A 2 3.92 9.68 -18.91
N ALA A 3 4.09 8.36 -19.02
CA ALA A 3 4.08 7.70 -20.32
C ALA A 3 2.71 7.94 -20.97
N ALA A 4 2.71 8.33 -22.25
CA ALA A 4 1.47 8.55 -22.97
C ALA A 4 0.89 7.19 -23.41
N PRO A 5 -0.45 7.01 -23.39
CA PRO A 5 -1.06 5.79 -23.87
C PRO A 5 -0.84 5.60 -25.37
N SER A 6 -0.66 4.35 -25.80
CA SER A 6 -0.47 4.03 -27.22
C SER A 6 -1.78 4.24 -28.01
N PRO A 7 -1.70 4.46 -29.33
CA PRO A 7 -2.88 4.55 -30.19
C PRO A 7 -3.80 3.31 -30.07
N ASP A 8 -3.21 2.12 -29.96
CA ASP A 8 -3.95 0.86 -29.82
C ASP A 8 -4.69 0.77 -28.48
N GLN A 9 -4.07 1.20 -27.38
CA GLN A 9 -4.72 1.27 -26.07
C GLN A 9 -5.92 2.22 -26.10
N LEU A 10 -5.78 3.38 -26.75
CA LEU A 10 -6.87 4.33 -26.90
C LEU A 10 -7.98 3.82 -27.81
N GLN A 11 -7.64 3.12 -28.88
CA GLN A 11 -8.63 2.52 -29.77
C GLN A 11 -9.41 1.41 -29.07
N ASN A 12 -8.73 0.53 -28.34
CA ASN A 12 -9.36 -0.50 -27.53
C ASN A 12 -10.31 0.12 -26.49
N LEU A 13 -9.87 1.16 -25.77
CA LEU A 13 -10.71 1.86 -24.79
C LEU A 13 -11.96 2.47 -25.44
N ARG A 14 -11.84 3.08 -26.63
CA ARG A 14 -13.02 3.60 -27.38
C ARG A 14 -14.00 2.49 -27.73
N SER A 15 -13.51 1.35 -28.21
CA SER A 15 -14.36 0.21 -28.54
C SER A 15 -15.09 -0.31 -27.31
N LEU A 16 -14.39 -0.49 -26.18
CA LEU A 16 -14.99 -0.95 -24.93
C LEU A 16 -16.06 0.01 -24.41
N ILE A 17 -15.78 1.32 -24.38
CA ILE A 17 -16.77 2.34 -23.98
C ILE A 17 -18.00 2.29 -24.90
N ALA A 18 -17.79 2.16 -26.22
CA ALA A 18 -18.88 2.05 -27.17
C ALA A 18 -19.74 0.80 -26.94
N ASP A 19 -19.11 -0.33 -26.63
CA ASP A 19 -19.78 -1.60 -26.34
C ASP A 19 -20.57 -1.54 -25.02
N THR A 20 -19.99 -0.94 -23.97
CA THR A 20 -20.69 -0.72 -22.69
C THR A 20 -21.91 0.18 -22.89
N ILE A 21 -21.79 1.29 -23.64
CA ILE A 21 -22.94 2.14 -23.99
C ILE A 21 -23.97 1.34 -24.82
N ALA A 22 -23.52 0.51 -25.75
CA ALA A 22 -24.39 -0.33 -26.57
C ALA A 22 -25.12 -1.41 -25.77
N GLY A 23 -24.69 -1.72 -24.54
CA GLY A 23 -25.42 -2.58 -23.61
C GLY A 23 -26.79 -2.01 -23.19
N HIS A 24 -26.98 -0.69 -23.25
CA HIS A 24 -28.25 -0.05 -22.91
C HIS A 24 -29.34 -0.28 -23.99
N LYS A 25 -30.60 -0.03 -23.62
CA LYS A 25 -31.72 -0.05 -24.59
C LYS A 25 -31.56 1.09 -25.59
N ALA A 26 -31.93 0.85 -26.85
CA ALA A 26 -31.66 1.80 -27.95
C ALA A 26 -32.23 3.20 -27.72
N TYR A 27 -33.38 3.32 -27.05
CA TYR A 27 -34.00 4.60 -26.73
C TYR A 27 -33.32 5.34 -25.55
N ASP A 28 -32.55 4.64 -24.72
CA ASP A 28 -31.79 5.23 -23.60
C ASP A 28 -30.39 5.71 -24.03
N VAL A 29 -29.84 5.13 -25.10
CA VAL A 29 -28.46 5.40 -25.58
C VAL A 29 -28.18 6.89 -25.81
N PRO A 30 -29.04 7.69 -26.49
CA PRO A 30 -28.81 9.13 -26.63
C PRO A 30 -28.74 9.86 -25.28
N GLY A 31 -29.59 9.47 -24.32
CA GLY A 31 -29.59 10.05 -22.98
C GLY A 31 -28.32 9.73 -22.18
N VAL A 32 -27.81 8.50 -22.31
CA VAL A 32 -26.52 8.08 -21.73
C VAL A 32 -25.38 8.90 -22.34
N CYS A 33 -25.31 9.01 -23.67
CA CYS A 33 -24.29 9.81 -24.34
C CYS A 33 -24.31 11.28 -23.92
N ASN A 34 -25.49 11.90 -23.84
CA ASN A 34 -25.64 13.30 -23.41
C ASN A 34 -25.14 13.51 -21.97
N ARG A 35 -25.42 12.56 -21.05
CA ARG A 35 -24.97 12.63 -19.65
C ARG A 35 -23.44 12.59 -19.54
N LEU A 36 -22.80 11.76 -20.36
CA LEU A 36 -21.33 11.63 -20.42
C LEU A 36 -20.65 12.84 -21.14
N GLY A 37 -21.44 13.82 -21.59
CA GLY A 37 -20.95 14.98 -22.32
C GLY A 37 -20.53 14.69 -23.76
N LEU A 38 -21.03 13.61 -24.36
CA LEU A 38 -20.81 13.29 -25.77
C LEU A 38 -21.75 14.11 -26.66
N ALA A 39 -21.35 14.30 -27.93
CA ALA A 39 -22.14 15.03 -28.91
C ALA A 39 -23.54 14.42 -29.07
N ALA A 40 -24.55 15.28 -29.24
CA ALA A 40 -25.93 14.85 -29.39
C ALA A 40 -26.16 14.03 -30.69
N GLY A 41 -27.28 13.33 -30.76
CA GLY A 41 -27.90 12.96 -32.03
C GLY A 41 -29.17 12.16 -31.86
N THR A 42 -29.67 11.58 -32.95
CA THR A 42 -31.06 11.14 -33.03
C THR A 42 -31.25 9.72 -32.50
N SER A 43 -32.47 9.45 -32.00
CA SER A 43 -32.86 8.10 -31.62
C SER A 43 -32.80 7.14 -32.81
N GLU A 44 -33.14 7.60 -34.02
CA GLU A 44 -33.06 6.81 -35.26
C GLU A 44 -31.64 6.29 -35.53
N GLU A 45 -30.61 7.11 -35.33
CA GLU A 45 -29.22 6.66 -35.44
C GLU A 45 -28.89 5.55 -34.43
N ALA A 46 -29.36 5.69 -33.19
CA ALA A 46 -29.15 4.70 -32.13
C ALA A 46 -29.90 3.38 -32.40
N PHE A 47 -31.09 3.44 -32.99
CA PHE A 47 -31.86 2.27 -33.42
C PHE A 47 -31.18 1.49 -34.56
N ASN A 48 -30.50 2.19 -35.47
CA ASN A 48 -29.75 1.53 -36.56
C ASN A 48 -28.54 0.74 -36.03
N SER A 49 -27.75 1.34 -35.14
CA SER A 49 -26.64 0.65 -34.47
C SER A 49 -26.18 1.43 -33.25
N LYS A 50 -26.47 0.90 -32.05
CA LYS A 50 -26.03 1.47 -30.78
C LYS A 50 -24.51 1.63 -30.68
N PHE A 51 -23.77 0.61 -31.12
CA PHE A 51 -22.30 0.63 -31.13
C PHE A 51 -21.77 1.73 -32.05
N LYS A 52 -22.19 1.77 -33.33
CA LYS A 52 -21.72 2.80 -34.27
C LYS A 52 -22.11 4.21 -33.83
N TYR A 53 -23.29 4.36 -33.22
CA TYR A 53 -23.74 5.62 -32.61
C TYR A 53 -22.75 6.12 -31.55
N ALA A 54 -22.34 5.25 -30.62
CA ALA A 54 -21.38 5.58 -29.58
C ALA A 54 -19.96 5.79 -30.15
N SER A 55 -19.47 4.89 -31.02
CA SER A 55 -18.12 4.96 -31.59
C SER A 55 -17.89 6.27 -32.36
N ARG A 56 -18.87 6.73 -33.15
CA ARG A 56 -18.77 8.00 -33.89
C ARG A 56 -18.52 9.19 -32.96
N ARG A 57 -19.18 9.20 -31.80
CA ARG A 57 -19.08 10.29 -30.81
C ARG A 57 -17.79 10.22 -29.98
N LEU A 58 -17.23 9.02 -29.82
CA LEU A 58 -15.99 8.79 -29.09
C LEU A 58 -14.73 9.06 -29.95
N ALA A 59 -14.88 9.11 -31.28
CA ALA A 59 -13.76 9.28 -32.22
C ALA A 59 -12.95 10.56 -31.96
N GLU A 60 -13.63 11.67 -31.69
CA GLU A 60 -13.01 12.99 -31.50
C GLU A 60 -12.64 13.29 -30.03
N ILE A 61 -12.95 12.38 -29.10
CA ILE A 61 -12.69 12.58 -27.68
C ILE A 61 -11.19 12.43 -27.39
N PRO A 62 -10.55 13.38 -26.69
CA PRO A 62 -9.14 13.31 -26.33
C PRO A 62 -8.91 12.24 -25.25
N ALA A 63 -7.71 11.66 -25.24
CA ALA A 63 -7.32 10.56 -24.35
C ALA A 63 -7.65 10.78 -22.87
N LYS A 64 -7.41 12.00 -22.36
CA LYS A 64 -7.70 12.35 -20.96
C LYS A 64 -9.20 12.29 -20.64
N ARG A 65 -10.05 12.80 -21.52
CA ARG A 65 -11.51 12.77 -21.32
C ARG A 65 -12.06 11.36 -21.53
N LEU A 66 -11.42 10.56 -22.38
CA LEU A 66 -11.83 9.19 -22.65
C LEU A 66 -11.78 8.30 -21.40
N THR A 67 -10.72 8.40 -20.59
CA THR A 67 -10.64 7.65 -19.31
C THR A 67 -11.63 8.16 -18.27
N GLU A 68 -11.91 9.47 -18.23
CA GLU A 68 -12.95 10.04 -17.36
C GLU A 68 -14.34 9.51 -17.71
N ILE A 69 -14.71 9.48 -19.00
CA ILE A 69 -15.98 8.91 -19.48
C ILE A 69 -16.10 7.43 -19.12
N GLY A 70 -15.01 6.67 -19.31
CA GLY A 70 -14.98 5.27 -18.92
C GLY A 70 -15.21 5.07 -17.42
N ARG A 71 -14.63 5.92 -16.56
CA ARG A 71 -14.87 5.90 -15.11
C ARG A 71 -16.31 6.23 -14.74
N GLU A 72 -16.88 7.28 -15.34
CA GLU A 72 -18.30 7.66 -15.15
C GLU A 72 -19.24 6.49 -15.51
N LEU A 73 -18.95 5.75 -16.58
CA LEU A 73 -19.73 4.55 -16.94
C LEU A 73 -19.61 3.41 -15.92
N LEU A 74 -18.43 3.20 -15.34
CA LEU A 74 -18.18 2.15 -14.35
C LEU A 74 -18.83 2.43 -12.98
N GLU A 75 -19.33 3.64 -12.74
CA GLU A 75 -20.15 3.94 -11.55
C GLU A 75 -21.55 3.31 -11.66
N GLU A 76 -22.07 3.16 -12.88
CA GLU A 76 -23.41 2.62 -13.14
C GLU A 76 -23.39 1.17 -13.65
N THR A 77 -22.25 0.74 -14.23
CA THR A 77 -22.10 -0.57 -14.87
C THR A 77 -20.88 -1.31 -14.36
N ARG A 78 -20.94 -2.65 -14.35
CA ARG A 78 -19.79 -3.50 -14.01
C ARG A 78 -19.28 -4.17 -15.27
N ASP A 79 -18.23 -3.61 -15.85
CA ASP A 79 -17.56 -4.15 -17.02
C ASP A 79 -16.07 -4.38 -16.74
N TYR A 80 -15.65 -5.64 -16.79
CA TYR A 80 -14.27 -6.03 -16.47
C TYR A 80 -13.28 -5.53 -17.51
N GLY A 81 -13.59 -5.69 -18.81
CA GLY A 81 -12.69 -5.30 -19.89
C GLY A 81 -12.45 -3.79 -19.90
N LEU A 82 -13.51 -2.99 -19.72
CA LEU A 82 -13.42 -1.54 -19.57
C LEU A 82 -12.59 -1.16 -18.34
N SER A 83 -12.82 -1.81 -17.20
CA SER A 83 -12.05 -1.54 -15.98
C SER A 83 -10.56 -1.81 -16.13
N GLU A 84 -10.20 -2.91 -16.81
CA GLU A 84 -8.80 -3.26 -17.09
C GLU A 84 -8.14 -2.29 -18.07
N ALA A 85 -8.86 -1.90 -19.13
CA ALA A 85 -8.33 -0.95 -20.11
C ALA A 85 -8.06 0.43 -19.51
N ILE A 86 -8.96 0.90 -18.63
CA ILE A 86 -8.76 2.17 -17.89
C ILE A 86 -7.57 2.04 -16.93
N ALA A 87 -7.54 0.97 -16.12
CA ALA A 87 -6.45 0.74 -15.17
C ALA A 87 -5.09 0.70 -15.87
N ALA A 88 -4.97 -0.02 -16.99
CA ALA A 88 -3.74 -0.10 -17.76
C ALA A 88 -3.23 1.26 -18.26
N ILE A 89 -4.13 2.18 -18.62
CA ILE A 89 -3.78 3.55 -19.04
C ILE A 89 -3.40 4.42 -17.83
N GLU A 90 -4.15 4.33 -16.73
CA GLU A 90 -3.90 5.14 -15.53
C GLU A 90 -2.62 4.73 -14.79
N GLU A 91 -2.20 3.48 -14.96
CA GLU A 91 -0.98 2.91 -14.40
C GLU A 91 0.29 3.37 -15.12
N LEU A 92 0.18 3.96 -16.31
CA LEU A 92 1.31 4.39 -17.11
C LEU A 92 2.24 5.36 -16.34
N GLY A 93 3.50 4.95 -16.22
CA GLY A 93 4.55 5.71 -15.53
C GLY A 93 4.60 5.49 -14.02
N SER A 94 3.83 4.56 -13.46
CA SER A 94 4.02 4.06 -12.09
C SER A 94 4.83 2.76 -12.08
N PRO A 95 5.53 2.43 -10.98
CA PRO A 95 6.19 1.14 -10.83
C PRO A 95 5.19 -0.02 -11.03
N PRO A 96 5.47 -1.03 -11.88
CA PRO A 96 4.60 -2.18 -12.04
C PRO A 96 4.77 -3.17 -10.89
N ILE A 97 3.73 -3.95 -10.58
CA ILE A 97 3.93 -5.24 -9.88
C ILE A 97 4.35 -6.25 -10.95
N THR A 98 5.65 -6.54 -10.99
CA THR A 98 6.32 -7.29 -12.04
C THR A 98 5.82 -8.74 -12.11
N GLU A 99 5.96 -9.38 -13.28
CA GLU A 99 5.61 -10.79 -13.45
C GLU A 99 6.39 -11.69 -12.46
N LEU A 100 7.64 -11.34 -12.16
CA LEU A 100 8.46 -12.06 -11.18
C LEU A 100 7.87 -11.95 -9.76
N THR A 101 7.45 -10.76 -9.33
CA THR A 101 6.78 -10.57 -8.05
C THR A 101 5.46 -11.32 -8.02
N ARG A 102 4.66 -11.27 -9.09
CA ARG A 102 3.41 -12.07 -9.21
C ARG A 102 3.68 -13.55 -9.01
N LYS A 103 4.70 -14.12 -9.66
CA LYS A 103 5.08 -15.54 -9.47
C LYS A 103 5.49 -15.86 -8.04
N ARG A 104 6.24 -14.96 -7.39
CA ARG A 104 6.63 -15.12 -5.97
C ARG A 104 5.42 -15.04 -5.03
N LEU A 105 4.47 -14.13 -5.28
CA LEU A 105 3.21 -14.04 -4.54
C LEU A 105 2.39 -15.34 -4.66
N VAL A 106 2.35 -15.97 -5.84
CA VAL A 106 1.70 -17.28 -6.00
C VAL A 106 2.42 -18.38 -5.22
N ALA A 107 3.75 -18.34 -5.16
CA ALA A 107 4.55 -19.35 -4.46
C ALA A 107 4.30 -19.35 -2.93
N VAL A 108 3.92 -18.21 -2.34
CA VAL A 108 3.57 -18.07 -0.91
C VAL A 108 2.43 -19.00 -0.48
N PHE A 109 1.50 -19.32 -1.39
CA PHE A 109 0.42 -20.25 -1.09
C PHE A 109 0.83 -21.73 -1.19
N GLY A 110 1.97 -22.04 -1.82
CA GLY A 110 2.42 -23.40 -2.06
C GLY A 110 1.37 -24.25 -2.78
N SER A 111 1.03 -25.41 -2.21
CA SER A 111 -0.03 -26.30 -2.69
C SER A 111 -1.41 -26.03 -2.08
N GLY A 112 -1.54 -24.97 -1.27
CA GLY A 112 -2.75 -24.65 -0.52
C GLY A 112 -3.87 -23.99 -1.34
N THR A 113 -4.91 -23.58 -0.62
CA THR A 113 -6.02 -22.73 -1.11
C THR A 113 -5.67 -21.25 -0.99
N LEU A 114 -6.41 -20.40 -1.69
CA LEU A 114 -6.25 -18.95 -1.62
C LEU A 114 -6.76 -18.38 -0.30
N ALA A 115 -7.81 -19.00 0.26
CA ALA A 115 -8.49 -18.55 1.47
C ALA A 115 -8.75 -19.71 2.43
N THR A 116 -8.81 -19.43 3.73
CA THR A 116 -9.17 -20.40 4.76
C THR A 116 -10.67 -20.38 5.07
N GLU A 117 -11.31 -19.21 4.97
CA GLU A 117 -12.72 -19.02 5.33
C GLU A 117 -13.66 -18.99 4.11
N MET A 118 -13.11 -19.16 2.91
CA MET A 118 -13.85 -19.05 1.65
C MET A 118 -13.26 -20.00 0.61
N SER A 119 -14.10 -20.54 -0.27
CA SER A 119 -13.63 -21.36 -1.39
C SER A 119 -12.88 -20.51 -2.42
N ASP A 120 -11.94 -21.12 -3.15
CA ASP A 120 -11.24 -20.43 -4.24
C ASP A 120 -12.23 -19.91 -5.30
N TYR A 121 -13.31 -20.65 -5.56
CA TYR A 121 -14.37 -20.25 -6.50
C TYR A 121 -15.11 -18.99 -6.03
N ASP A 122 -15.53 -18.96 -4.77
CA ASP A 122 -16.23 -17.81 -4.19
C ASP A 122 -15.32 -16.57 -4.09
N LEU A 123 -14.02 -16.77 -3.88
CA LEU A 123 -13.06 -15.68 -3.85
C LEU A 123 -12.89 -15.07 -5.24
N VAL A 124 -12.66 -15.89 -6.27
CA VAL A 124 -12.37 -15.37 -7.62
C VAL A 124 -13.61 -14.84 -8.33
N SER A 125 -14.80 -15.38 -8.05
CA SER A 125 -16.06 -14.85 -8.58
C SER A 125 -16.38 -13.42 -8.10
N ARG A 126 -15.79 -12.98 -6.99
CA ARG A 126 -15.86 -11.57 -6.53
C ARG A 126 -14.91 -10.64 -7.28
N LEU A 127 -13.91 -11.20 -7.98
CA LEU A 127 -12.82 -10.44 -8.58
C LEU A 127 -12.88 -10.41 -10.10
N TRP A 128 -13.23 -11.54 -10.71
CA TRP A 128 -13.33 -11.74 -12.15
C TRP A 128 -14.76 -12.17 -12.52
N PRO A 129 -15.29 -11.72 -13.67
CA PRO A 129 -16.58 -12.16 -14.17
C PRO A 129 -16.45 -13.55 -14.82
N ILE A 130 -16.10 -14.55 -14.02
CA ILE A 130 -15.80 -15.92 -14.48
C ILE A 130 -16.97 -16.57 -15.22
N ASP A 131 -18.20 -16.11 -14.98
CA ASP A 131 -19.43 -16.52 -15.65
C ASP A 131 -19.59 -15.95 -17.07
N LYS A 132 -18.80 -14.92 -17.41
CA LYS A 132 -18.79 -14.29 -18.73
C LYS A 132 -17.48 -14.49 -19.48
N MET A 133 -16.46 -15.02 -18.81
CA MET A 133 -15.18 -15.36 -19.42
C MET A 133 -15.31 -16.68 -20.15
N GLU A 134 -14.71 -16.77 -21.33
CA GLU A 134 -14.70 -17.98 -22.15
C GLU A 134 -13.90 -19.10 -21.46
N SER A 135 -14.32 -20.34 -21.68
CA SER A 135 -13.56 -21.53 -21.27
C SER A 135 -12.21 -21.59 -21.95
N ILE A 136 -11.18 -22.07 -21.22
CA ILE A 136 -9.85 -22.30 -21.80
C ILE A 136 -9.74 -23.65 -22.51
N PHE A 137 -10.68 -24.57 -22.27
CA PHE A 137 -10.67 -25.93 -22.81
C PHE A 137 -11.54 -26.11 -24.04
N GLY A 138 -12.26 -25.07 -24.45
CA GLY A 138 -12.73 -24.92 -25.81
C GLY A 138 -14.19 -24.54 -25.95
N ASP A 139 -14.49 -24.06 -27.16
CA ASP A 139 -15.82 -23.78 -27.66
C ASP A 139 -16.52 -25.11 -27.96
N SER A 140 -17.20 -25.70 -26.98
CA SER A 140 -18.27 -26.62 -27.35
C SER A 140 -19.38 -25.78 -28.01
N HIS A 141 -19.31 -25.66 -29.33
CA HIS A 141 -20.34 -25.03 -30.16
C HIS A 141 -21.54 -25.98 -30.29
N ASP A 142 -22.08 -26.41 -29.16
CA ASP A 142 -23.34 -27.14 -29.12
C ASP A 142 -24.46 -26.12 -29.29
N PRO A 143 -25.24 -26.16 -30.39
CA PRO A 143 -26.31 -25.19 -30.62
C PRO A 143 -27.40 -25.20 -29.54
N TRP A 144 -27.46 -26.25 -28.71
CA TRP A 144 -28.49 -26.44 -27.70
C TRP A 144 -28.04 -26.04 -26.28
N PHE A 145 -26.76 -25.75 -26.07
CA PHE A 145 -26.23 -25.35 -24.78
C PHE A 145 -25.46 -24.02 -24.89
N PRO A 146 -25.48 -23.18 -23.85
CA PRO A 146 -24.62 -22.00 -23.82
C PRO A 146 -23.15 -22.43 -23.91
N PRO A 147 -22.27 -21.61 -24.51
CA PRO A 147 -20.85 -21.90 -24.55
C PRO A 147 -20.30 -22.03 -23.11
N PRO A 148 -19.37 -22.96 -22.87
CA PRO A 148 -18.81 -23.17 -21.55
C PRO A 148 -17.98 -21.95 -21.13
N THR A 149 -18.05 -21.66 -19.85
CA THR A 149 -17.42 -20.49 -19.25
C THR A 149 -16.20 -20.89 -18.43
N LEU A 150 -15.37 -19.91 -18.07
CA LEU A 150 -14.27 -20.12 -17.14
C LEU A 150 -14.79 -20.60 -15.76
N ALA A 151 -15.99 -20.19 -15.36
CA ALA A 151 -16.63 -20.70 -14.15
C ALA A 151 -16.82 -22.23 -14.19
N ASP A 152 -17.24 -22.77 -15.34
CA ASP A 152 -17.41 -24.21 -15.54
C ASP A 152 -16.07 -24.95 -15.45
N ASP A 153 -15.01 -24.37 -16.01
CA ASP A 153 -13.66 -24.92 -15.92
C ASP A 153 -13.13 -24.92 -14.48
N ILE A 154 -13.35 -23.84 -13.73
CA ILE A 154 -12.95 -23.76 -12.32
C ILE A 154 -13.69 -24.82 -11.50
N GLN A 155 -15.00 -24.97 -11.71
CA GLN A 155 -15.78 -26.00 -11.02
C GLN A 155 -15.26 -27.41 -11.34
N ARG A 156 -14.98 -27.70 -12.62
CA ARG A 156 -14.49 -29.01 -13.04
C ARG A 156 -13.07 -29.29 -12.56
N HIS A 157 -12.15 -28.36 -12.75
CA HIS A 157 -10.71 -28.59 -12.63
C HIS A 157 -10.10 -28.14 -11.31
N ARG A 158 -10.65 -27.12 -10.65
CA ARG A 158 -10.17 -26.64 -9.34
C ARG A 158 -10.98 -27.23 -8.19
N VAL A 159 -12.31 -27.30 -8.33
CA VAL A 159 -13.20 -27.75 -7.25
C VAL A 159 -13.38 -29.27 -7.27
N ALA A 160 -13.88 -29.83 -8.37
CA ALA A 160 -14.26 -31.25 -8.44
C ALA A 160 -13.06 -32.19 -8.58
N SER A 161 -12.21 -32.00 -9.60
CA SER A 161 -11.08 -32.91 -9.86
C SER A 161 -9.80 -32.52 -9.11
N GLN A 162 -9.69 -31.25 -8.67
CA GLN A 162 -8.47 -30.65 -8.10
C GLN A 162 -7.22 -30.85 -8.99
N SER A 163 -7.41 -31.01 -10.31
CA SER A 163 -6.34 -31.16 -11.28
C SER A 163 -5.51 -29.88 -11.43
N TRP A 164 -6.14 -28.71 -11.29
CA TRP A 164 -5.44 -27.43 -11.38
C TRP A 164 -4.66 -27.10 -10.12
N LYS A 165 -3.34 -26.96 -10.27
CA LYS A 165 -2.49 -26.34 -9.26
C LYS A 165 -2.69 -24.82 -9.29
N LEU A 166 -2.27 -24.16 -8.21
CA LEU A 166 -2.53 -22.74 -8.04
C LEU A 166 -1.93 -21.85 -9.15
N PRO A 167 -0.70 -22.11 -9.65
CA PRO A 167 -0.17 -21.35 -10.78
C PRO A 167 -1.02 -21.49 -12.05
N ASP A 168 -1.48 -22.70 -12.38
CA ASP A 168 -2.29 -22.96 -13.58
C ASP A 168 -3.67 -22.30 -13.46
N PHE A 169 -4.28 -22.40 -12.28
CA PHE A 169 -5.55 -21.77 -11.97
C PHE A 169 -5.48 -20.24 -12.09
N LEU A 170 -4.46 -19.61 -11.53
CA LEU A 170 -4.27 -18.15 -11.62
C LEU A 170 -3.87 -17.71 -13.03
N ALA A 171 -3.15 -18.55 -13.78
CA ALA A 171 -2.87 -18.30 -15.20
C ALA A 171 -4.16 -18.30 -16.03
N ALA A 172 -5.07 -19.24 -15.79
CA ALA A 172 -6.37 -19.30 -16.48
C ALA A 172 -7.25 -18.06 -16.21
N LEU A 173 -7.15 -17.46 -15.02
CA LEU A 173 -7.81 -16.19 -14.68
C LEU A 173 -7.16 -14.95 -15.31
N GLY A 174 -5.99 -15.11 -15.94
CA GLY A 174 -5.21 -13.99 -16.47
C GLY A 174 -4.44 -13.19 -15.40
N PHE A 175 -4.21 -13.74 -14.21
CA PHE A 175 -3.56 -13.04 -13.09
C PHE A 175 -2.17 -12.47 -13.43
N PHE A 176 -1.41 -13.14 -14.31
CA PHE A 176 -0.07 -12.67 -14.68
C PHE A 176 -0.08 -11.50 -15.67
N ASN A 177 -1.21 -11.28 -16.36
CA ASN A 177 -1.34 -10.32 -17.45
C ASN A 177 -2.31 -9.17 -17.12
N CYS A 178 -3.04 -9.26 -16.00
CA CYS A 178 -4.02 -8.26 -15.59
C CYS A 178 -3.36 -6.97 -15.08
N SER A 179 -4.15 -5.90 -14.99
CA SER A 179 -3.71 -4.61 -14.46
C SER A 179 -3.15 -4.72 -13.02
N ARG A 180 -2.31 -3.76 -12.62
CA ARG A 180 -1.85 -3.67 -11.22
C ARG A 180 -3.05 -3.47 -10.28
N ALA A 181 -4.08 -2.73 -10.70
CA ALA A 181 -5.31 -2.54 -9.93
C ALA A 181 -6.04 -3.86 -9.67
N GLN A 182 -6.10 -4.77 -10.66
CA GLN A 182 -6.67 -6.11 -10.48
C GLN A 182 -5.84 -6.95 -9.49
N VAL A 183 -4.50 -6.89 -9.57
CA VAL A 183 -3.63 -7.56 -8.60
C VAL A 183 -3.84 -7.01 -7.19
N ALA A 184 -3.91 -5.67 -7.05
CA ALA A 184 -4.16 -5.03 -5.77
C ALA A 184 -5.51 -5.48 -5.17
N ARG A 185 -6.58 -5.50 -5.98
CA ARG A 185 -7.88 -6.04 -5.56
C ARG A 185 -7.81 -7.50 -5.14
N PHE A 186 -7.08 -8.32 -5.89
CA PHE A 186 -6.86 -9.73 -5.54
C PHE A 186 -6.16 -9.87 -4.19
N LEU A 187 -5.03 -9.18 -4.00
CA LEU A 187 -4.27 -9.24 -2.74
C LEU A 187 -5.10 -8.75 -1.57
N ASN A 188 -5.81 -7.61 -1.72
CA ASN A 188 -6.71 -7.07 -0.70
C ASN A 188 -7.78 -8.07 -0.29
N LEU A 189 -8.40 -8.76 -1.26
CA LEU A 189 -9.43 -9.76 -0.97
C LEU A 189 -8.85 -11.02 -0.33
N VAL A 190 -7.69 -11.48 -0.79
CA VAL A 190 -6.99 -12.65 -0.23
C VAL A 190 -6.67 -12.42 1.24
N VAL A 191 -6.19 -11.23 1.63
CA VAL A 191 -5.87 -10.91 3.03
C VAL A 191 -7.04 -10.29 3.79
N HIS A 192 -8.25 -10.28 3.22
CA HIS A 192 -9.41 -9.72 3.88
C HIS A 192 -9.80 -10.56 5.11
N PRO A 193 -10.27 -9.95 6.22
CA PRO A 193 -10.65 -10.70 7.44
C PRO A 193 -11.85 -11.66 7.27
N LEU A 194 -12.58 -11.58 6.15
CA LEU A 194 -13.62 -12.55 5.78
C LEU A 194 -13.10 -13.71 4.93
N SER A 195 -11.87 -13.62 4.43
CA SER A 195 -11.23 -14.65 3.60
C SER A 195 -10.25 -15.49 4.42
N GLN A 196 -9.73 -14.95 5.52
CA GLN A 196 -8.65 -15.56 6.30
C GLN A 196 -8.95 -15.56 7.80
N THR A 197 -8.46 -16.60 8.48
CA THR A 197 -8.25 -16.55 9.92
C THR A 197 -7.25 -15.44 10.28
N SER A 198 -7.38 -14.85 11.47
CA SER A 198 -6.47 -13.78 11.91
C SER A 198 -5.00 -14.18 11.90
N ALA A 199 -4.68 -15.43 12.22
CA ALA A 199 -3.30 -15.94 12.21
C ALA A 199 -2.76 -16.03 10.77
N ARG A 200 -3.53 -16.63 9.84
CA ARG A 200 -3.10 -16.76 8.44
C ARG A 200 -3.05 -15.41 7.74
N GLN A 201 -3.97 -14.49 8.06
CA GLN A 201 -3.96 -13.13 7.55
C GLN A 201 -2.62 -12.44 7.85
N LYS A 202 -2.19 -12.45 9.12
CA LYS A 202 -0.92 -11.83 9.53
C LYS A 202 0.27 -12.45 8.79
N GLN A 203 0.32 -13.79 8.75
CA GLN A 203 1.38 -14.51 8.04
C GLN A 203 1.44 -14.13 6.56
N LEU A 204 0.30 -14.10 5.86
CA LEU A 204 0.25 -13.74 4.44
C LEU A 204 0.70 -12.31 4.18
N VAL A 205 0.31 -11.37 5.04
CA VAL A 205 0.74 -9.97 4.93
C VAL A 205 2.25 -9.87 5.06
N ASP A 206 2.84 -10.54 6.06
CA ASP A 206 4.29 -10.55 6.27
C ASP A 206 5.03 -11.16 5.07
N GLU A 207 4.57 -12.32 4.57
CA GLU A 207 5.17 -13.02 3.43
C GLU A 207 5.02 -12.25 2.10
N PHE A 208 3.86 -11.64 1.83
CA PHE A 208 3.65 -10.82 0.64
C PHE A 208 4.49 -9.55 0.66
N ASN A 209 4.65 -8.90 1.81
CA ASN A 209 5.43 -7.67 1.93
C ASN A 209 6.93 -7.89 1.65
N ILE A 210 7.47 -9.10 1.88
CA ILE A 210 8.84 -9.46 1.46
C ILE A 210 9.02 -9.29 -0.06
N HIS A 211 7.98 -9.60 -0.84
CA HIS A 211 8.02 -9.56 -2.30
C HIS A 211 7.58 -8.22 -2.87
N LEU A 212 6.48 -7.65 -2.38
CA LEU A 212 5.90 -6.40 -2.88
C LEU A 212 6.87 -5.21 -2.75
N ARG A 213 7.70 -5.20 -1.70
CA ARG A 213 8.67 -4.12 -1.46
C ARG A 213 9.69 -3.95 -2.58
N HIS A 214 9.97 -5.02 -3.34
CA HIS A 214 10.90 -4.96 -4.47
C HIS A 214 10.32 -4.20 -5.67
N ASP A 215 9.01 -4.01 -5.70
CA ASP A 215 8.28 -3.29 -6.74
C ASP A 215 7.69 -1.96 -6.20
N ASP A 216 8.18 -1.47 -5.06
CA ASP A 216 7.70 -0.26 -4.38
C ASP A 216 6.24 -0.34 -3.89
N TYR A 217 5.79 -1.50 -3.42
CA TYR A 217 4.47 -1.69 -2.79
C TYR A 217 4.55 -2.42 -1.45
N HIS A 218 3.50 -2.29 -0.65
CA HIS A 218 3.25 -3.13 0.53
C HIS A 218 1.76 -3.20 0.84
N LEU A 219 1.34 -4.19 1.62
CA LEU A 219 0.05 -4.26 2.28
C LEU A 219 0.12 -3.44 3.57
N ALA A 220 -0.56 -2.30 3.55
CA ALA A 220 -0.65 -1.36 4.68
C ALA A 220 -1.92 -1.58 5.48
N GLU A 221 -1.90 -1.34 6.78
CA GLU A 221 -3.13 -1.28 7.58
C GLU A 221 -4.01 -0.12 7.09
N ALA A 222 -5.20 -0.45 6.58
CA ALA A 222 -6.16 0.51 6.06
C ALA A 222 -7.25 0.86 7.05
N GLY A 223 -7.54 -0.04 8.00
CA GLY A 223 -8.55 0.16 9.02
C GLY A 223 -8.90 -1.12 9.76
N ARG A 224 -10.09 -1.12 10.36
CA ARG A 224 -10.63 -2.28 11.07
C ARG A 224 -12.08 -2.56 10.67
N MET A 225 -12.42 -3.84 10.56
CA MET A 225 -13.77 -4.36 10.35
C MET A 225 -14.15 -5.22 11.54
N SER A 226 -15.11 -4.75 12.34
CA SER A 226 -15.59 -5.46 13.55
C SER A 226 -14.46 -5.89 14.50
N GLY A 227 -13.40 -5.07 14.62
CA GLY A 227 -12.22 -5.34 15.45
C GLY A 227 -11.04 -5.99 14.71
N SER A 228 -11.29 -6.67 13.58
CA SER A 228 -10.26 -7.31 12.75
C SER A 228 -9.56 -6.31 11.83
N LEU A 229 -8.27 -6.51 11.56
CA LEU A 229 -7.49 -5.62 10.69
C LEU A 229 -7.89 -5.79 9.22
N VAL A 230 -7.92 -4.67 8.49
CA VAL A 230 -8.10 -4.63 7.03
C VAL A 230 -6.83 -4.05 6.42
N TYR A 231 -6.28 -4.75 5.44
CA TYR A 231 -5.07 -4.33 4.72
C TYR A 231 -5.40 -3.96 3.28
N GLU A 232 -4.64 -3.00 2.75
CA GLU A 232 -4.72 -2.59 1.35
C GLU A 232 -3.33 -2.48 0.75
N VAL A 233 -3.17 -2.88 -0.51
CA VAL A 233 -1.95 -2.63 -1.27
C VAL A 233 -1.81 -1.12 -1.49
N ARG A 234 -0.69 -0.58 -1.02
CA ARG A 234 -0.30 0.82 -1.17
C ARG A 234 1.12 0.91 -1.71
N PRO A 235 1.46 1.98 -2.44
CA PRO A 235 2.85 2.29 -2.73
C PRO A 235 3.64 2.32 -1.43
N LEU A 236 4.85 1.76 -1.45
CA LEU A 236 5.81 2.00 -0.39
C LEU A 236 5.95 3.53 -0.24
N PRO A 237 5.89 4.09 0.97
CA PRO A 237 6.25 5.49 1.16
C PRO A 237 7.63 5.68 0.53
N ALA A 238 7.83 6.78 -0.21
CA ALA A 238 9.15 7.10 -0.74
C ALA A 238 10.14 7.09 0.44
N GLY A 239 10.94 6.03 0.51
CA GLY A 239 11.83 5.80 1.62
C GLY A 239 12.99 6.79 1.56
N ALA A 240 13.37 7.33 2.70
CA ALA A 240 14.68 7.93 2.82
C ALA A 240 15.72 6.78 2.78
N PRO A 241 16.92 6.99 2.19
CA PRO A 241 17.94 5.94 2.10
C PRO A 241 18.33 5.27 3.44
N ALA A 242 18.10 5.96 4.56
CA ALA A 242 18.38 5.47 5.90
C ALA A 242 17.27 4.59 6.48
N ASP A 243 16.10 4.48 5.84
CA ASP A 243 14.94 3.84 6.46
C ASP A 243 15.13 2.37 6.74
N GLU A 244 15.75 1.62 5.82
CA GLU A 244 15.97 0.18 6.00
C GLU A 244 16.98 -0.09 7.12
N SER A 245 18.06 0.69 7.19
CA SER A 245 19.07 0.55 8.26
C SER A 245 18.52 0.96 9.63
N ILE A 246 17.73 2.03 9.70
CA ILE A 246 17.04 2.45 10.93
C ILE A 246 16.03 1.36 11.36
N SER A 247 15.21 0.86 10.41
CA SER A 247 14.22 -0.20 10.68
C SER A 247 14.89 -1.45 11.27
N ALA A 248 16.00 -1.90 10.67
CA ALA A 248 16.73 -3.06 11.15
C ALA A 248 17.23 -2.91 12.59
N VAL A 249 17.81 -1.75 12.94
CA VAL A 249 18.31 -1.51 14.31
C VAL A 249 17.17 -1.44 15.33
N LEU A 250 16.08 -0.74 14.98
CA LEU A 250 14.95 -0.59 15.89
C LEU A 250 14.16 -1.89 16.07
N ALA A 251 14.02 -2.70 15.01
CA ALA A 251 13.43 -4.03 15.08
C ALA A 251 14.23 -4.98 15.97
N ALA A 252 15.56 -4.93 15.88
CA ALA A 252 16.44 -5.73 16.73
C ALA A 252 16.43 -5.29 18.20
N PHE A 253 16.12 -4.03 18.48
CA PHE A 253 16.04 -3.50 19.85
C PHE A 253 14.69 -3.80 20.50
N ASN A 254 13.59 -3.42 19.86
CA ASN A 254 12.25 -3.67 20.37
C ASN A 254 11.25 -3.75 19.19
N PRO A 255 10.86 -4.96 18.77
CA PRO A 255 10.04 -5.15 17.58
C PRO A 255 8.58 -4.72 17.77
N ASP A 256 8.06 -4.78 18.99
CA ASP A 256 6.62 -4.60 19.26
C ASP A 256 6.21 -3.14 19.38
N ILE A 257 6.97 -2.33 20.12
CA ILE A 257 6.60 -0.95 20.45
C ILE A 257 7.42 0.03 19.61
N ILE A 258 8.75 -0.04 19.69
CA ILE A 258 9.62 0.98 19.07
C ILE A 258 9.64 0.83 17.54
N HIS A 259 9.80 -0.40 17.03
CA HIS A 259 9.80 -0.63 15.60
C HIS A 259 8.41 -0.35 14.98
N SER A 260 7.32 -0.76 15.64
CA SER A 260 5.96 -0.40 15.23
C SER A 260 5.77 1.12 15.17
N ARG A 261 6.23 1.86 16.20
CA ARG A 261 6.18 3.33 16.23
C ARG A 261 6.91 3.95 15.05
N TRP A 262 8.09 3.43 14.73
CA TRP A 262 8.89 3.87 13.60
C TRP A 262 8.14 3.65 12.28
N GLN A 263 7.61 2.45 12.03
CA GLN A 263 6.83 2.15 10.83
C GLN A 263 5.62 3.08 10.67
N MET A 264 4.85 3.28 11.73
CA MET A 264 3.71 4.22 11.72
C MET A 264 4.15 5.65 11.35
N ALA A 265 5.34 6.08 11.78
CA ALA A 265 5.87 7.41 11.47
C ALA A 265 6.26 7.50 9.99
N MET A 266 6.82 6.44 9.42
CA MET A 266 7.16 6.34 7.99
C MET A 266 5.91 6.46 7.11
N ASP A 267 4.88 5.68 7.40
CA ASP A 267 3.66 5.57 6.59
C ASP A 267 2.90 6.89 6.49
N ARG A 268 3.05 7.75 7.51
CA ARG A 268 2.36 9.04 7.61
C ARG A 268 3.14 10.21 7.01
N ARG A 269 4.43 10.07 6.67
CA ARG A 269 5.28 11.22 6.23
C ARG A 269 4.63 12.07 5.14
N THR A 270 4.00 11.42 4.17
CA THR A 270 3.38 12.07 3.01
C THR A 270 1.90 12.35 3.23
N SER A 271 1.16 11.39 3.80
CA SER A 271 -0.30 11.39 3.90
C SER A 271 -0.82 12.19 5.10
N ASP A 272 -0.09 12.18 6.22
CA ASP A 272 -0.39 12.91 7.45
C ASP A 272 0.90 13.48 8.08
N PRO A 273 1.43 14.59 7.53
CA PRO A 273 2.68 15.18 8.01
C PRO A 273 2.67 15.59 9.49
N ALA A 274 1.51 15.99 10.03
CA ALA A 274 1.40 16.39 11.43
C ALA A 274 1.42 15.16 12.36
N GLY A 275 0.72 14.09 11.99
CA GLY A 275 0.77 12.82 12.69
C GLY A 275 2.16 12.18 12.65
N ALA A 276 2.84 12.23 11.51
CA ALA A 276 4.22 11.73 11.37
C ALA A 276 5.19 12.45 12.31
N ILE A 277 5.10 13.78 12.42
CA ILE A 277 5.92 14.58 13.35
C ILE A 277 5.64 14.20 14.81
N THR A 278 4.36 13.98 15.15
CA THR A 278 3.98 13.56 16.50
C THR A 278 4.58 12.19 16.83
N LEU A 279 4.48 11.24 15.91
CA LEU A 279 5.09 9.92 16.07
C LEU A 279 6.62 9.97 16.14
N ALA A 280 7.27 10.84 15.37
CA ALA A 280 8.72 11.03 15.41
C ALA A 280 9.20 11.49 16.80
N ARG A 281 8.43 12.36 17.46
CA ARG A 281 8.68 12.76 18.85
C ARG A 281 8.46 11.59 19.81
N THR A 282 7.31 10.92 19.71
CA THR A 282 6.99 9.80 20.60
C THR A 282 7.98 8.65 20.46
N LEU A 283 8.51 8.40 19.26
CA LEU A 283 9.59 7.43 19.04
C LEU A 283 10.81 7.73 19.92
N LEU A 284 11.25 8.99 19.99
CA LEU A 284 12.39 9.37 20.83
C LEU A 284 12.06 9.26 22.32
N GLU A 285 10.83 9.58 22.72
CA GLU A 285 10.37 9.41 24.10
C GLU A 285 10.38 7.93 24.50
N ASP A 286 9.81 7.06 23.67
CA ASP A 286 9.75 5.62 23.89
C ASP A 286 11.17 5.03 23.99
N VAL A 287 12.07 5.38 23.06
CA VAL A 287 13.47 4.93 23.08
C VAL A 287 14.18 5.40 24.35
N CYS A 288 14.00 6.66 24.75
CA CYS A 288 14.62 7.16 25.98
C CYS A 288 14.10 6.42 27.22
N LYS A 289 12.78 6.25 27.34
CA LYS A 289 12.15 5.53 28.45
C LYS A 289 12.63 4.08 28.52
N TRP A 290 12.64 3.37 27.38
CA TRP A 290 13.12 1.99 27.31
C TRP A 290 14.58 1.86 27.75
N ILE A 291 15.48 2.69 27.24
CA ILE A 291 16.89 2.63 27.61
C ILE A 291 17.09 3.00 29.09
N LEU A 292 16.42 4.03 29.60
CA LEU A 292 16.50 4.42 31.01
C LEU A 292 16.00 3.30 31.93
N HIS A 293 14.90 2.64 31.57
CA HIS A 293 14.37 1.49 32.28
C HIS A 293 15.37 0.32 32.29
N GLU A 294 15.94 -0.06 31.15
CA GLU A 294 16.99 -1.09 31.08
C GLU A 294 18.26 -0.68 31.86
N ALA A 295 18.55 0.61 31.93
CA ALA A 295 19.70 1.14 32.65
C ALA A 295 19.51 1.20 34.18
N GLY A 296 18.30 0.90 34.68
CA GLY A 296 17.93 0.98 36.09
C GLY A 296 17.74 2.40 36.61
N GLU A 297 17.55 3.38 35.73
CA GLU A 297 17.37 4.79 36.08
C GLU A 297 15.89 5.10 36.29
N THR A 298 15.58 5.87 37.33
CA THR A 298 14.21 6.33 37.59
C THR A 298 13.95 7.66 36.88
N TYR A 299 12.75 7.81 36.34
CA TYR A 299 12.28 9.04 35.71
C TYR A 299 10.81 9.26 36.05
N ASP A 300 10.35 10.51 35.96
CA ASP A 300 8.93 10.85 36.09
C ASP A 300 8.19 10.39 34.82
N GLU A 301 7.10 9.63 34.97
CA GLU A 301 6.31 9.16 33.83
C GLU A 301 5.74 10.28 32.96
N THR A 302 5.57 11.47 33.54
CA THR A 302 5.12 12.69 32.87
C THR A 302 6.27 13.54 32.31
N ALA A 303 7.52 13.09 32.44
CA ALA A 303 8.67 13.81 31.93
C ALA A 303 8.61 13.97 30.40
N GLU A 304 8.77 15.20 29.94
CA GLU A 304 8.85 15.54 28.53
C GLU A 304 10.20 15.12 27.92
N LEU A 305 10.22 14.90 26.60
CA LEU A 305 11.39 14.46 25.83
C LEU A 305 12.72 15.15 26.21
N PRO A 306 12.82 16.49 26.34
CA PRO A 306 14.08 17.14 26.72
C PRO A 306 14.65 16.65 28.06
N VAL A 307 13.78 16.39 29.03
CA VAL A 307 14.17 15.94 30.38
C VAL A 307 14.67 14.49 30.31
N LEU A 308 13.91 13.63 29.62
CA LEU A 308 14.28 12.22 29.39
C LEU A 308 15.63 12.12 28.66
N TYR A 309 15.82 12.89 27.60
CA TYR A 309 17.07 12.89 26.83
C TYR A 309 18.24 13.36 27.68
N ARG A 310 18.08 14.40 28.51
CA ARG A 310 19.16 14.90 29.37
C ARG A 310 19.58 13.87 30.41
N LEU A 311 18.63 13.14 31.00
CA LEU A 311 18.92 12.05 31.93
C LEU A 311 19.68 10.91 31.22
N LEU A 312 19.17 10.50 30.06
CA LEU A 312 19.80 9.45 29.25
C LEU A 312 21.20 9.84 28.78
N SER A 313 21.38 11.08 28.30
CA SER A 313 22.67 11.59 27.84
C SER A 313 23.73 11.54 28.93
N LYS A 314 23.37 11.84 30.19
CA LYS A 314 24.29 11.68 31.33
C LYS A 314 24.63 10.20 31.56
N ARG A 315 23.63 9.33 31.56
CA ARG A 315 23.82 7.88 31.76
C ARG A 315 24.72 7.27 30.68
N LEU A 316 24.53 7.68 29.44
CA LEU A 316 25.32 7.26 28.28
C LEU A 316 26.63 8.05 28.11
N LYS A 317 27.00 8.94 29.06
CA LYS A 317 28.15 9.86 28.95
C LYS A 317 28.29 10.50 27.56
N LEU A 318 27.18 11.02 27.07
CA LEU A 318 27.06 11.80 25.83
C LEU A 318 26.98 13.30 26.12
N ALA A 319 27.10 13.70 27.38
CA ALA A 319 27.09 15.11 27.73
C ALA A 319 28.34 15.78 27.14
N PRO A 320 28.23 16.96 26.50
CA PRO A 320 29.38 17.65 25.92
C PRO A 320 30.54 17.84 26.91
N ASP A 321 30.23 18.01 28.20
CA ASP A 321 31.25 18.18 29.25
C ASP A 321 32.10 16.93 29.51
N ASP A 322 31.63 15.74 29.11
CA ASP A 322 32.34 14.47 29.27
C ASP A 322 33.39 14.21 28.18
N HIS A 323 33.48 15.06 27.15
CA HIS A 323 34.39 14.91 26.03
C HIS A 323 35.47 16.01 26.02
N SER A 324 36.72 15.68 25.73
CA SER A 324 37.81 16.69 25.65
C SER A 324 37.85 17.41 24.30
N GLU A 325 37.45 16.72 23.23
CA GLU A 325 37.55 17.20 21.86
C GLU A 325 36.41 18.16 21.50
N GLU A 326 36.74 19.40 21.14
CA GLU A 326 35.75 20.45 20.82
C GLU A 326 34.76 20.04 19.72
N VAL A 327 35.21 19.25 18.74
CA VAL A 327 34.38 18.81 17.61
C VAL A 327 33.23 17.92 18.11
N PHE A 328 33.52 16.95 18.96
CA PHE A 328 32.49 16.09 19.55
C PHE A 328 31.54 16.86 20.45
N LYS A 329 32.03 17.85 21.22
CA LYS A 329 31.15 18.73 22.01
C LYS A 329 30.12 19.45 21.14
N LYS A 330 30.56 20.02 20.02
CA LYS A 330 29.69 20.76 19.09
C LYS A 330 28.66 19.84 18.44
N ILE A 331 29.05 18.64 18.03
CA ILE A 331 28.16 17.66 17.42
C ILE A 331 27.09 17.21 18.44
N LEU A 332 27.51 16.77 19.63
CA LEU A 332 26.59 16.29 20.67
C LEU A 332 25.67 17.41 21.19
N GLY A 333 26.19 18.63 21.33
CA GLY A 333 25.36 19.80 21.65
C GLY A 333 24.33 20.10 20.56
N SER A 334 24.69 19.93 19.28
CA SER A 334 23.74 20.09 18.17
C SER A 334 22.67 19.00 18.18
N CYS A 335 23.05 17.76 18.46
CA CYS A 335 22.13 16.64 18.65
C CYS A 335 21.12 16.91 19.76
N GLN A 336 21.57 17.44 20.90
CA GLN A 336 20.69 17.84 22.00
C GLN A 336 19.69 18.91 21.55
N ASN A 337 20.16 19.96 20.86
CA ASN A 337 19.29 21.03 20.34
C ASN A 337 18.24 20.50 19.35
N ILE A 338 18.60 19.51 18.53
CA ILE A 338 17.65 18.86 17.61
C ILE A 338 16.55 18.14 18.39
N VAL A 339 16.90 17.34 19.40
CA VAL A 339 15.94 16.61 20.24
C VAL A 339 15.01 17.58 20.98
N GLU A 340 15.55 18.65 21.55
CA GLU A 340 14.77 19.72 22.19
C GLU A 340 13.80 20.39 21.20
N SER A 341 14.28 20.66 19.98
CA SER A 341 13.47 21.28 18.92
C SER A 341 12.34 20.37 18.45
N ILE A 342 12.59 19.06 18.30
CA ILE A 342 11.57 18.05 17.96
C ILE A 342 10.53 17.93 19.08
N GLY A 343 10.98 17.93 20.34
CA GLY A 343 10.10 17.95 21.51
C GLY A 343 9.15 19.16 21.51
N ALA A 344 9.66 20.35 21.19
CA ALA A 344 8.89 21.59 21.15
C ALA A 344 7.98 21.73 19.91
N LEU A 345 8.23 20.97 18.84
CA LEU A 345 7.57 21.13 17.54
C LEU A 345 6.06 20.89 17.62
N ARG A 346 5.61 19.87 18.39
CA ARG A 346 4.18 19.59 18.57
C ARG A 346 3.47 20.74 19.27
N ASN A 347 4.02 21.29 20.34
CA ASN A 347 3.36 22.36 21.11
C ASN A 347 3.15 23.61 20.25
N LYS A 348 4.15 24.00 19.45
CA LYS A 348 4.02 25.12 18.51
C LYS A 348 3.01 24.87 17.37
N LEU A 349 2.76 23.61 17.02
CA LEU A 349 1.78 23.22 16.00
C LEU A 349 0.39 22.91 16.58
N SER A 350 0.31 22.58 17.88
CA SER A 350 -0.86 22.05 18.59
C SER A 350 -1.51 23.06 19.55
N ASP A 351 -0.82 24.10 20.01
CA ASP A 351 -1.34 25.14 20.92
C ASP A 351 -2.29 26.12 20.21
N ALA A 352 -3.14 25.54 19.38
CA ALA A 352 -3.86 26.17 18.30
C ALA A 352 -5.34 26.32 18.67
N HIS A 353 -5.61 26.70 19.93
CA HIS A 353 -6.92 27.15 20.40
C HIS A 353 -7.26 28.59 19.94
N SER A 354 -6.39 29.29 19.20
CA SER A 354 -6.70 30.59 18.59
C SER A 354 -6.85 30.51 17.06
N PRO A 355 -7.98 30.95 16.49
CA PRO A 355 -8.26 30.92 15.05
C PRO A 355 -7.67 32.16 14.36
N GLY A 356 -6.37 32.10 13.99
CA GLY A 356 -5.70 33.17 13.24
C GLY A 356 -5.36 32.79 11.79
N PRO A 357 -5.39 33.72 10.82
CA PRO A 357 -5.27 33.45 9.38
C PRO A 357 -3.85 33.10 8.85
N LYS A 358 -2.84 32.98 9.72
CA LYS A 358 -1.44 32.69 9.34
C LYS A 358 -0.90 31.45 10.07
N ARG A 359 -1.48 30.27 9.83
CA ARG A 359 -0.95 28.98 10.34
C ARG A 359 0.14 28.43 9.41
N ALA A 360 1.29 28.05 9.97
CA ALA A 360 2.23 27.16 9.31
C ALA A 360 1.70 25.73 9.39
N ARG A 361 1.20 25.17 8.27
CA ARG A 361 0.84 23.75 8.19
C ARG A 361 2.10 22.91 7.93
N PRO A 362 2.33 21.81 8.67
CA PRO A 362 3.38 20.87 8.32
C PRO A 362 3.16 20.34 6.90
N LEU A 363 4.23 20.34 6.10
CA LEU A 363 4.23 19.82 4.74
C LEU A 363 5.04 18.51 4.74
N PRO A 364 4.86 17.63 3.74
CA PRO A 364 5.55 16.33 3.69
C PRO A 364 7.06 16.43 3.93
N ARG A 365 7.75 17.41 3.32
CA ARG A 365 9.19 17.65 3.54
C ARG A 365 9.58 17.96 5.00
N HIS A 366 8.68 18.57 5.78
CA HIS A 366 8.94 18.87 7.19
C HIS A 366 8.79 17.60 8.04
N ALA A 367 7.80 16.76 7.71
CA ALA A 367 7.63 15.46 8.35
C ALA A 367 8.77 14.50 8.01
N GLU A 368 9.20 14.47 6.76
CA GLU A 368 10.35 13.69 6.30
C GLU A 368 11.61 14.06 7.09
N LEU A 369 11.93 15.35 7.20
CA LEU A 369 13.08 15.81 7.99
C LEU A 369 12.96 15.39 9.47
N ALA A 370 11.79 15.62 10.09
CA ALA A 370 11.58 15.30 11.49
C ALA A 370 11.69 13.79 11.76
N VAL A 371 11.07 12.95 10.92
CA VAL A 371 11.12 11.49 11.07
C VAL A 371 12.56 10.98 10.85
N ASN A 372 13.29 11.49 9.86
CA ASN A 372 14.66 11.07 9.60
C ASN A 372 15.63 11.47 10.73
N LEU A 373 15.48 12.68 11.28
CA LEU A 373 16.26 13.13 12.44
C LEU A 373 15.97 12.28 13.68
N SER A 374 14.68 12.00 13.96
CA SER A 374 14.29 11.13 15.07
C SER A 374 14.79 9.69 14.89
N GLY A 375 14.64 9.12 13.69
CA GLY A 375 15.11 7.76 13.40
C GLY A 375 16.63 7.63 13.58
N THR A 376 17.39 8.59 13.03
CA THR A 376 18.85 8.62 13.17
C THR A 376 19.29 8.75 14.63
N MET A 377 18.63 9.63 15.39
CA MET A 377 18.92 9.82 16.81
C MET A 377 18.57 8.57 17.64
N ALA A 378 17.42 7.96 17.37
CA ALA A 378 17.00 6.71 18.02
C ALA A 378 18.01 5.59 17.78
N THR A 379 18.41 5.38 16.51
CA THR A 379 19.44 4.42 16.15
C THR A 379 20.76 4.69 16.87
N PHE A 380 21.23 5.94 16.90
CA PHE A 380 22.46 6.31 17.62
C PHE A 380 22.38 6.00 19.11
N LEU A 381 21.27 6.34 19.78
CA LEU A 381 21.08 6.07 21.21
C LEU A 381 21.06 4.56 21.50
N VAL A 382 20.32 3.79 20.72
CA VAL A 382 20.22 2.33 20.84
C VAL A 382 21.59 1.68 20.61
N SER A 383 22.30 2.03 19.53
CA SER A 383 23.62 1.46 19.24
C SER A 383 24.63 1.81 20.33
N THR A 384 24.60 3.04 20.86
CA THR A 384 25.46 3.46 21.98
C THR A 384 25.17 2.64 23.23
N TRP A 385 23.90 2.42 23.54
CA TRP A 385 23.48 1.63 24.69
C TRP A 385 23.92 0.16 24.57
N GLN A 386 23.66 -0.47 23.43
CA GLN A 386 24.09 -1.84 23.16
C GLN A 386 25.61 -2.01 23.23
N ALA A 387 26.37 -1.06 22.70
CA ALA A 387 27.83 -1.07 22.80
C ALA A 387 28.30 -1.00 24.26
N ARG A 388 27.62 -0.21 25.10
CA ARG A 388 27.93 -0.12 26.55
C ARG A 388 27.56 -1.38 27.31
N GLN A 389 26.43 -2.02 27.00
CA GLN A 389 26.09 -3.30 27.59
C GLN A 389 27.14 -4.37 27.26
N LYS A 390 27.59 -4.44 26.00
CA LYS A 390 28.66 -5.36 25.57
C LYS A 390 29.99 -5.06 26.26
N GLY A 391 30.34 -3.79 26.44
CA GLY A 391 31.55 -3.38 27.17
C GLY A 391 31.48 -3.59 28.69
N ALA A 392 30.27 -3.68 29.26
CA ALA A 392 30.04 -4.03 30.67
C ALA A 392 29.94 -5.55 30.92
N GLY A 393 29.91 -6.37 29.85
CA GLY A 393 29.89 -7.83 29.88
C GLY A 393 31.30 -8.43 29.84
N VAL A 394 31.64 -9.14 30.91
CA VAL A 394 32.83 -9.97 31.13
C VAL A 394 33.21 -10.83 29.91
N ILE A 395 34.49 -10.79 29.52
CA ILE A 395 35.15 -11.85 28.74
C ILE A 395 35.17 -13.10 29.63
N PRO A 396 34.52 -14.23 29.30
CA PRO A 396 34.85 -15.48 29.95
C PRO A 396 36.21 -15.93 29.44
N GLU A 397 37.19 -16.03 30.34
CA GLU A 397 38.43 -16.77 30.07
C GLU A 397 38.09 -18.17 29.57
N PRO A 398 38.76 -18.68 28.52
CA PRO A 398 38.65 -20.07 28.15
C PRO A 398 39.32 -20.92 29.25
N ALA A 399 38.52 -21.70 29.98
CA ALA A 399 39.04 -22.72 30.86
C ALA A 399 39.73 -23.81 30.01
N SER A 400 41.04 -23.92 30.23
CA SER A 400 41.96 -24.95 29.76
C SER A 400 41.66 -26.35 30.32
#